data_AF-A0A959ZB88-F1
#
_entry.id   AF-A0A959ZB88-F1
#
_cell.length_a   1.000
_cell.length_b   1.000
_cell.length_c   1.000
_cell.angle_alpha   90.00
_cell.angle_beta   90.00
_cell.angle_gamma   90.00
#
_symmetry.space_group_name_H-M   'P 1'
#
loop_
_entity.id
_entity.type
_entity.pdbx_description
1 polymer ?
#
loop_
_entity_poly.entity_id
_entity_poly.type
_entity_poly.pdbx_seq_one_letter_code
_entity_poly.pdbx_strand_id
1 'polypeptide(L)' 'MAARKSDTPRCEDCYFRKQMLCALDLEDPCVSFRPSRPEGLVPPKQPVLLLRPPRWADGRTAGTAA' A
#
# COMPACT_ATOMS: atom_id res chain seq x y z
N MET A 1 -15.99 5.01 -15.12
CA MET A 1 -17.28 4.32 -15.02
C MET A 1 -17.46 3.85 -13.58
N ALA A 2 -18.44 4.47 -12.89
CA ALA A 2 -19.07 4.17 -11.60
C ALA A 2 -18.25 3.57 -10.43
N ALA A 3 -17.80 4.41 -9.49
CA ALA A 3 -17.73 4.01 -8.09
C ALA A 3 -19.15 4.17 -7.51
N ARG A 4 -19.87 3.05 -7.32
CA ARG A 4 -21.21 3.04 -6.72
C ARG A 4 -21.17 2.40 -5.34
N LYS A 5 -21.81 3.13 -4.42
CA LYS A 5 -22.41 2.78 -3.12
C LYS A 5 -21.47 2.14 -2.09
N SER A 6 -21.42 2.78 -0.93
CA SER A 6 -20.91 2.26 0.34
C SER A 6 -21.66 0.98 0.72
N ASP A 7 -21.29 -0.13 0.10
CA ASP A 7 -21.59 -1.44 0.65
C ASP A 7 -20.59 -1.68 1.78
N THR A 8 -21.08 -2.13 2.93
CA THR A 8 -20.20 -2.58 4.00
C THR A 8 -19.30 -3.65 3.41
N PRO A 9 -17.96 -3.49 3.45
CA PRO A 9 -17.07 -4.49 2.90
C PRO A 9 -17.38 -5.83 3.59
N ARG A 10 -17.42 -6.92 2.84
CA ARG A 10 -17.59 -8.27 3.40
C ARG A 10 -16.42 -9.17 3.01
N CYS A 11 -16.15 -10.19 3.82
CA CYS A 11 -15.01 -11.08 3.59
C CYS A 11 -15.13 -11.83 2.25
N GLU A 12 -16.34 -12.12 1.78
CA GLU A 12 -16.57 -12.81 0.50
C GLU A 12 -16.12 -11.98 -0.71
N ASP A 13 -16.02 -10.65 -0.58
CA ASP A 13 -15.54 -9.74 -1.62
C ASP A 13 -14.03 -9.51 -1.59
N CYS A 14 -13.35 -10.09 -0.60
CA CYS A 14 -11.90 -10.01 -0.47
C CYS A 14 -11.20 -10.86 -1.54
N TYR A 15 -10.21 -10.28 -2.21
CA TYR A 15 -9.36 -10.97 -3.18
C TYR A 15 -8.77 -12.27 -2.59
N PHE A 16 -8.24 -12.23 -1.37
CA PHE A 16 -7.61 -13.39 -0.75
C PHE A 16 -8.59 -14.54 -0.48
N ARG A 17 -9.84 -14.26 -0.10
CA ARG A 17 -10.86 -15.31 0.11
C ARG A 17 -11.26 -15.96 -1.21
N LYS A 18 -11.50 -15.15 -2.27
CA LYS A 18 -11.83 -15.67 -3.61
C LYS A 18 -10.71 -16.52 -4.23
N GLN A 19 -9.46 -16.23 -3.88
CA GLN A 19 -8.30 -17.00 -4.34
C GLN A 19 -7.90 -18.14 -3.39
N MET A 20 -8.64 -18.40 -2.30
CA MET A 20 -8.29 -19.39 -1.27
C MET A 20 -6.90 -19.15 -0.64
N LEU A 21 -6.48 -17.88 -0.56
CA LEU A 21 -5.22 -17.41 0.02
C LEU A 21 -5.42 -16.66 1.35
N CYS A 22 -6.64 -16.64 1.89
CA CYS A 22 -6.93 -15.97 3.15
C CYS A 22 -6.36 -16.79 4.31
N ALA A 23 -5.47 -16.19 5.09
CA ALA A 23 -4.86 -16.85 6.27
C ALA A 23 -5.79 -16.84 7.50
N LEU A 24 -6.85 -16.02 7.49
CA LEU A 24 -7.77 -15.85 8.60
C LEU A 24 -9.10 -16.52 8.29
N ASP A 25 -9.64 -17.27 9.25
CA ASP A 25 -10.99 -17.85 9.18
C ASP A 25 -11.97 -16.95 9.94
N LEU A 26 -12.22 -15.78 9.37
CA LEU A 26 -13.13 -14.76 9.90
C LEU A 26 -14.25 -14.52 8.88
N GLU A 27 -15.44 -14.29 9.39
CA GLU A 27 -16.63 -13.94 8.59
C GLU A 27 -16.61 -12.44 8.20
N ASP A 28 -15.97 -11.61 9.04
CA ASP A 28 -15.82 -10.17 8.82
C ASP A 28 -14.58 -9.81 7.98
N PRO A 29 -14.56 -8.61 7.34
CA PRO A 29 -13.40 -8.12 6.63
C PRO A 29 -12.15 -8.06 7.51
N CYS A 30 -11.10 -8.71 7.06
CA CYS A 30 -9.82 -8.68 7.75
C CYS A 30 -9.08 -7.35 7.55
N VAL A 31 -8.09 -7.08 8.41
CA VAL A 31 -7.19 -5.91 8.30
C VAL A 31 -6.41 -5.86 6.98
N SER A 32 -6.25 -7.01 6.31
CA SER A 32 -5.61 -7.12 5.00
C SER A 32 -6.60 -7.07 3.84
N PHE A 33 -7.86 -6.66 4.06
CA PHE A 33 -8.88 -6.59 3.02
C PHE A 33 -8.40 -5.84 1.77
N ARG A 34 -8.56 -6.51 0.62
CA ARG A 34 -8.30 -5.97 -0.71
C ARG A 34 -9.49 -6.32 -1.60
N PRO A 35 -10.14 -5.34 -2.25
CA PRO A 35 -11.28 -5.62 -3.11
C PRO A 35 -10.86 -6.49 -4.29
N SER A 36 -11.62 -7.55 -4.57
CA SER A 36 -11.38 -8.41 -5.74
C SER A 36 -11.79 -7.71 -7.03
N ARG A 37 -10.82 -7.16 -7.76
CA ARG A 37 -11.02 -6.53 -9.07
C ARG A 37 -10.45 -7.41 -10.20
N PRO A 38 -10.94 -7.30 -11.44
CA PRO A 38 -10.43 -8.09 -12.56
C PRO A 38 -8.95 -7.81 -12.88
N GLU A 39 -8.43 -6.62 -12.52
CA GLU A 39 -7.01 -6.28 -12.67
C GLU A 39 -6.11 -6.95 -11.64
N GLY A 40 -6.69 -7.65 -10.65
CA GLY A 40 -5.96 -8.30 -9.55
C GLY A 40 -5.36 -7.32 -8.55
N LEU A 41 -4.31 -7.77 -7.85
CA LEU A 41 -3.55 -6.92 -6.93
C LEU A 41 -2.60 -6.03 -7.72
N VAL A 42 -3.02 -4.78 -7.95
CA VAL A 42 -2.17 -3.77 -8.59
C VAL A 42 -1.34 -3.07 -7.50
N PRO A 43 0.00 -3.18 -7.53
CA PRO A 43 0.84 -2.45 -6.59
C PRO A 43 0.72 -0.95 -6.84
N PRO A 44 0.71 -0.11 -5.78
CA PRO A 44 0.75 1.33 -5.95
C PRO A 44 2.04 1.72 -6.68
N LYS A 45 1.97 2.79 -7.50
CA LYS A 45 3.16 3.33 -8.15
C LYS A 45 4.16 3.78 -7.09
N GLN A 46 5.31 3.13 -7.04
CA GLN A 46 6.38 3.51 -6.13
C GLN A 46 6.84 4.94 -6.47
N PRO A 47 6.99 5.84 -5.47
CA PRO A 47 7.55 7.16 -5.73
C PRO A 47 9.00 7.06 -6.21
N VAL A 48 9.44 8.07 -6.95
CA VAL A 48 10.84 8.17 -7.38
C VAL A 48 11.71 8.45 -6.16
N LEU A 49 12.80 7.69 -6.03
CA LEU A 49 13.79 7.93 -4.98
C LEU A 49 14.54 9.23 -5.30
N LEU A 50 14.46 10.20 -4.38
CA LEU A 50 15.26 11.42 -4.47
C LEU A 50 16.66 11.14 -3.92
N LEU A 51 17.68 11.45 -4.70
CA LEU A 51 19.06 11.30 -4.26
C LEU A 51 19.35 12.34 -3.17
N ARG A 52 19.69 11.86 -1.98
CA ARG A 52 20.21 12.73 -0.92
C ARG A 52 21.63 13.19 -1.30
N PRO A 53 21.98 14.48 -1.10
CA PRO A 53 23.35 14.92 -1.26
C PRO A 53 24.29 14.04 -0.41
N PRO A 54 25.46 13.66 -0.94
CA PRO A 54 26.44 12.97 -0.13
C PRO A 54 26.86 13.88 1.04
N ARG A 55 27.25 13.27 2.16
CA ARG A 55 27.57 13.98 3.41
C ARG A 55 28.61 15.11 3.27
N TRP A 56 29.48 15.06 2.26
CA TRP A 56 30.48 16.09 1.97
C TRP A 56 29.95 17.29 1.18
N ALA A 57 28.79 17.15 0.55
CA ALA A 57 28.10 18.23 -0.18
C ALA A 57 27.05 18.95 0.69
N ASP A 58 26.82 18.48 1.92
CA ASP A 58 25.90 19.11 2.87
C ASP A 58 26.58 20.32 3.52
N GLY A 59 26.29 21.53 3.01
CA GLY A 59 26.87 22.79 3.50
C GLY A 59 26.58 23.11 4.98
N ARG A 60 25.76 22.29 5.64
CA ARG A 60 25.47 22.37 7.08
C ARG A 60 26.62 21.90 7.96
N THR A 61 27.54 21.07 7.45
CA THR A 61 28.73 20.60 8.20
C THR A 61 29.97 21.48 7.99
N ALA A 62 29.92 22.44 7.06
CA ALA A 62 31.04 23.35 6.77
C ALA A 62 31.22 24.47 7.82
N GLY A 63 30.36 24.53 8.83
CA GLY A 63 30.30 25.62 9.81
C GLY A 63 30.61 25.22 11.24
N THR A 64 31.65 24.42 11.49
CA THR A 64 32.30 24.30 12.81
C THR A 64 33.77 23.87 12.60
N ALA A 65 34.62 24.82 12.22
CA ALA A 65 36.05 24.76 12.48
C ALA A 65 36.42 26.10 13.10
N ALA A 66 36.82 26.03 14.37
CA ALA A 66 37.21 27.14 15.23
C ALA A 66 38.52 27.78 14.80
#